data_AF-A0A838CGS8-F1
#
_entry.id   AF-A0A838CGS8-F1
#
_cell.length_a   1.000
_cell.length_b   1.000
_cell.length_c   1.000
_cell.angle_alpha   90.00
_cell.angle_beta   90.00
_cell.angle_gamma   90.00
#
_symmetry.space_group_name_H-M   'P 1'
#
loop_
_entity.id
_entity.type
_entity.pdbx_description
1 polymer ?
#
loop_
_entity_poly.entity_id
_entity_poly.type
_entity_poly.pdbx_seq_one_letter_code
_entity_poly.pdbx_strand_id
1 'polypeptide(L)'
;MKRTREKTTKYIQQHLPRLLAVMWALWNMATAAAYVDRVPPQLEVVDKATIVPLWIIWAFAAVALALGVLAPSTAPDKVQDVARWLRIGGMMIACAALIVWTVAFFYDEPRGWVTGKNYAVLAAMAAFTTWTIARDTARRERVVAV
;
A
#
# COMPACT_ATOMS: atom_id res chain seq x y z
N MET A 1 -26.65 12.80 -20.67
CA MET A 1 -26.09 11.59 -20.02
C MET A 1 -24.60 11.35 -20.30
N LYS A 2 -24.12 11.32 -21.56
CA LYS A 2 -22.68 11.05 -21.87
C LYS A 2 -21.69 11.98 -21.15
N ARG A 3 -21.93 13.30 -21.21
CA ARG A 3 -21.08 14.34 -20.60
C ARG A 3 -20.96 14.24 -19.07
N THR A 4 -22.00 13.73 -18.40
CA THR A 4 -22.03 13.53 -16.94
C THR A 4 -21.17 12.32 -16.56
N ARG A 5 -21.25 11.22 -17.32
CA ARG A 5 -20.47 10.00 -17.10
C ARG A 5 -18.96 10.25 -17.27
N GLU A 6 -18.57 11.06 -18.26
CA GLU A 6 -17.18 11.42 -18.51
C GLU A 6 -16.54 12.24 -17.38
N LYS A 7 -17.29 13.20 -16.82
CA LYS A 7 -16.84 14.00 -15.66
C LYS A 7 -16.60 13.12 -14.43
N THR A 8 -17.54 12.22 -14.12
CA THR A 8 -17.43 11.31 -12.98
C THR A 8 -16.23 10.38 -13.12
N THR A 9 -16.02 9.78 -14.30
CA THR A 9 -14.87 8.91 -14.56
C THR A 9 -13.55 9.65 -14.38
N LYS A 10 -13.45 10.89 -14.86
CA LYS A 10 -12.23 11.71 -14.71
C LYS A 10 -11.95 12.04 -13.25
N TYR A 11 -12.98 12.39 -12.49
CA TYR A 11 -12.85 12.68 -11.05
C TYR A 11 -12.39 11.45 -10.26
N ILE A 12 -13.01 10.29 -10.50
CA ILE A 12 -12.61 9.03 -9.86
C ILE A 12 -11.14 8.73 -10.20
N GLN A 13 -10.75 8.81 -11.47
CA GLN A 13 -9.38 8.53 -11.89
C GLN A 13 -8.33 9.45 -11.23
N GLN A 14 -8.68 10.71 -10.94
CA GLN A 14 -7.78 11.67 -10.30
C GLN A 14 -7.61 11.39 -8.79
N HIS A 15 -8.65 10.95 -8.10
CA HIS A 15 -8.61 10.74 -6.65
C HIS A 15 -8.36 9.28 -6.24
N LEU A 16 -8.57 8.31 -7.15
CA LEU A 16 -8.43 6.88 -6.88
C LEU A 16 -7.04 6.52 -6.31
N PRO A 17 -5.90 7.00 -6.83
CA PRO A 17 -4.59 6.71 -6.24
C PRO A 17 -4.43 7.17 -4.80
N ARG A 18 -5.12 8.25 -4.40
CA ARG A 18 -5.09 8.76 -3.02
C ARG A 18 -6.01 7.97 -2.11
N LEU A 19 -7.22 7.63 -2.59
CA LEU A 19 -8.16 6.79 -1.85
C LEU A 19 -7.60 5.40 -1.56
N LEU A 20 -6.95 4.79 -2.55
CA LEU A 20 -6.26 3.51 -2.37
C LEU A 20 -5.13 3.62 -1.35
N ALA A 21 -4.33 4.70 -1.41
CA ALA A 21 -3.27 4.93 -0.44
C ALA A 21 -3.80 5.14 0.99
N VAL A 22 -4.93 5.85 1.17
CA VAL A 22 -5.60 6.00 2.48
C VAL A 22 -6.05 4.65 3.02
N MET A 23 -6.73 3.86 2.19
CA MET A 23 -7.21 2.53 2.59
C MET A 23 -6.04 1.66 3.06
N TRP A 24 -4.96 1.62 2.29
CA TRP A 24 -3.76 0.88 2.68
C TRP A 24 -3.05 1.50 3.89
N ALA A 25 -3.02 2.82 4.05
CA ALA A 25 -2.44 3.45 5.24
C ALA A 25 -3.18 3.00 6.51
N LEU A 26 -4.51 3.01 6.48
CA LEU A 26 -5.35 2.54 7.59
C LEU A 26 -5.15 1.05 7.86
N TRP A 27 -5.09 0.22 6.81
CA TRP A 27 -4.79 -1.20 6.95
C TRP A 27 -3.43 -1.44 7.61
N ASN A 28 -2.38 -0.79 7.11
CA ASN A 28 -1.02 -0.91 7.64
C ASN A 28 -0.95 -0.41 9.10
N MET A 29 -1.65 0.68 9.43
CA MET A 29 -1.73 1.21 10.79
C MET A 29 -2.43 0.23 11.75
N ALA A 30 -3.58 -0.33 11.35
CA ALA A 30 -4.28 -1.34 12.13
C ALA A 30 -3.42 -2.60 12.32
N THR A 31 -2.69 -3.00 11.27
CA THR A 31 -1.74 -4.11 11.32
C THR A 31 -0.63 -3.78 12.32
N ALA A 32 0.06 -2.65 12.19
CA ALA A 32 1.09 -2.22 13.14
C ALA A 32 0.60 -2.25 14.59
N ALA A 33 -0.58 -1.66 14.86
CA ALA A 33 -1.20 -1.64 16.18
C ALA A 33 -1.43 -3.05 16.75
N ALA A 34 -1.81 -4.02 15.92
CA ALA A 34 -2.01 -5.40 16.36
C ALA A 34 -0.71 -6.12 16.76
N TYR A 35 0.44 -5.69 16.23
CA TYR A 35 1.75 -6.31 16.47
C TYR A 35 2.68 -5.53 17.43
N VAL A 36 2.21 -4.44 18.05
CA VAL A 36 3.07 -3.60 18.94
C VAL A 36 3.66 -4.42 20.08
N ASP A 37 2.82 -5.21 20.76
CA ASP A 37 3.23 -5.96 21.97
C ASP A 37 3.21 -7.48 21.77
N ARG A 38 2.76 -7.97 20.60
CA ARG A 38 2.54 -9.39 20.36
C ARG A 38 2.87 -9.78 18.92
N VAL A 39 3.78 -10.73 18.77
CA VAL A 39 4.08 -11.36 17.48
C VAL A 39 3.53 -12.79 17.51
N PRO A 40 2.73 -13.22 16.52
CA PRO A 40 2.28 -14.59 16.38
C PRO A 40 3.48 -15.53 16.25
N PRO A 41 3.41 -16.75 16.80
CA PRO A 41 4.50 -17.74 16.74
C PRO A 41 5.03 -17.98 15.33
N GLN A 42 4.16 -17.93 14.32
CA GLN A 42 4.48 -18.13 12.90
C GLN A 42 5.47 -17.09 12.38
N LEU A 43 5.48 -15.89 12.96
CA LEU A 43 6.30 -14.75 12.56
C LEU A 43 7.49 -14.52 13.48
N GLU A 44 7.64 -15.30 14.56
CA GLU A 44 8.77 -15.15 15.49
C GLU A 44 10.13 -15.29 14.81
N VAL A 45 10.25 -16.23 13.86
CA VAL A 45 11.49 -16.42 13.10
C VAL A 45 11.80 -15.18 12.26
N VAL A 46 10.77 -14.58 11.67
CA VAL A 46 10.91 -13.35 10.88
C VAL A 46 11.29 -12.18 11.79
N ASP A 47 10.58 -12.01 12.91
CA ASP A 47 10.82 -10.93 13.87
C ASP A 47 12.24 -10.98 14.46
N LYS A 48 12.73 -12.18 14.81
CA LYS A 48 14.10 -12.39 15.29
C LYS A 48 15.17 -12.17 14.21
N ALA A 49 14.83 -12.40 12.94
CA ALA A 49 15.74 -12.19 11.82
C ALA A 49 15.81 -10.72 11.37
N THR A 50 14.77 -9.93 11.64
CA THR A 50 14.72 -8.51 11.31
C THR A 50 15.42 -7.66 12.36
N ILE A 51 16.16 -6.63 11.91
CA ILE A 51 16.88 -5.69 12.80
C ILE A 51 15.88 -4.82 13.60
N VAL A 52 14.69 -4.62 13.06
CA VAL A 52 13.63 -3.81 13.66
C VAL A 52 12.40 -4.68 13.94
N PRO A 53 11.63 -4.41 15.02
CA PRO A 53 10.37 -5.08 15.28
C PRO A 53 9.41 -5.01 14.10
N LEU A 54 8.66 -6.07 13.86
CA LEU A 54 7.75 -6.17 12.71
C LEU A 54 6.71 -5.04 12.65
N TRP A 55 6.21 -4.56 13.80
CA TRP A 55 5.25 -3.45 13.83
C TRP A 55 5.81 -2.15 13.25
N ILE A 56 7.13 -1.92 13.34
CA ILE A 56 7.78 -0.73 12.78
C ILE A 56 7.72 -0.75 11.25
N ILE A 57 7.85 -1.92 10.62
CA ILE A 57 7.76 -2.07 9.17
C ILE A 57 6.38 -1.61 8.67
N TRP A 58 5.32 -2.09 9.34
CA TRP A 58 3.94 -1.70 9.04
C TRP A 58 3.67 -0.22 9.34
N ALA A 59 4.17 0.29 10.47
CA ALA A 59 4.03 1.70 10.84
C ALA A 59 4.73 2.62 9.84
N PHE A 60 5.93 2.26 9.40
CA PHE A 60 6.67 3.01 8.39
C PHE A 60 5.94 3.05 7.06
N ALA A 61 5.39 1.91 6.60
CA ALA A 61 4.54 1.87 5.42
C ALA A 61 3.29 2.76 5.57
N ALA A 62 2.62 2.71 6.73
CA ALA A 62 1.45 3.55 7.02
C ALA A 62 1.79 5.05 6.98
N VAL A 63 2.90 5.46 7.60
CA VAL A 63 3.36 6.85 7.61
C VAL A 63 3.72 7.32 6.21
N ALA A 64 4.47 6.53 5.44
CA ALA A 64 4.80 6.86 4.06
C ALA A 64 3.54 7.07 3.21
N LEU A 65 2.56 6.16 3.31
CA LEU A 65 1.28 6.28 2.61
C LEU A 65 0.51 7.52 3.05
N ALA A 66 0.42 7.79 4.36
CA ALA A 66 -0.28 8.94 4.91
C ALA A 66 0.35 10.27 4.44
N LEU A 67 1.67 10.40 4.54
CA LEU A 67 2.40 11.58 4.05
C LEU A 67 2.20 11.78 2.55
N GLY A 68 2.19 10.69 1.78
CA GLY A 68 1.92 10.72 0.34
C GLY A 68 0.48 11.09 -0.02
N VAL A 69 -0.47 10.99 0.92
CA VAL A 69 -1.86 11.45 0.75
C VAL A 69 -2.02 12.92 1.14
N LEU A 70 -1.34 13.36 2.19
CA LEU A 70 -1.48 14.71 2.76
C LEU A 70 -1.05 15.83 1.81
N ALA A 71 -0.27 15.51 0.76
CA ALA A 71 0.11 16.48 -0.25
C ALA A 71 -1.12 17.09 -0.98
N PRO A 72 -1.35 18.41 -0.86
CA PRO A 72 -2.50 19.05 -1.49
C PRO A 72 -2.40 18.92 -3.01
N SER A 73 -3.51 18.75 -3.72
CA SER A 73 -3.52 18.59 -5.19
C SER A 73 -3.05 19.83 -5.95
N THR A 74 -2.97 20.98 -5.27
CA THR A 74 -2.49 22.27 -5.78
C THR A 74 -1.00 22.50 -5.49
N ALA A 75 -0.33 21.57 -4.78
CA ALA A 75 1.09 21.70 -4.47
C ALA A 75 1.96 21.64 -5.74
N PRO A 76 3.18 22.24 -5.72
CA PRO A 76 4.13 22.19 -6.83
C PRO A 76 4.44 20.76 -7.29
N ASP A 77 4.78 20.58 -8.57
CA ASP A 77 5.00 19.27 -9.18
C ASP A 77 6.02 18.41 -8.44
N LYS A 78 7.12 19.02 -7.95
CA LYS A 78 8.12 18.32 -7.12
C LYS A 78 7.51 17.70 -5.86
N VAL A 79 6.58 18.40 -5.20
CA VAL A 79 5.88 17.90 -4.01
C VAL A 79 4.92 16.78 -4.38
N GLN A 80 4.23 16.89 -5.53
CA GLN A 80 3.38 15.80 -6.03
C GLN A 80 4.18 14.55 -6.37
N ASP A 81 5.37 14.70 -6.95
CA ASP A 81 6.25 13.59 -7.28
C ASP A 81 6.76 12.88 -6.03
N VAL A 82 7.21 13.64 -5.02
CA VAL A 82 7.60 13.07 -3.71
C VAL A 82 6.41 12.34 -3.08
N ALA A 83 5.23 12.96 -3.05
CA ALA A 83 4.02 12.35 -2.50
C ALA A 83 3.61 11.07 -3.26
N ARG A 84 3.81 11.02 -4.58
CA ARG A 84 3.62 9.80 -5.38
C ARG A 84 4.63 8.74 -4.98
N TRP A 85 5.92 9.07 -4.90
CA TRP A 85 6.96 8.12 -4.53
C TRP A 85 6.80 7.59 -3.10
N LEU A 86 6.32 8.43 -2.17
CA LEU A 86 5.94 7.98 -0.83
C LEU A 86 4.81 6.94 -0.86
N ARG A 87 3.78 7.16 -1.69
CA ARG A 87 2.70 6.17 -1.88
C ARG A 87 3.20 4.87 -2.49
N ILE A 88 4.02 4.95 -3.55
CA ILE A 88 4.61 3.78 -4.20
C ILE A 88 5.50 3.01 -3.21
N GLY A 89 6.40 3.72 -2.52
CA GLY A 89 7.31 3.15 -1.52
C GLY A 89 6.57 2.45 -0.40
N GLY A 90 5.58 3.12 0.22
CA GLY A 90 4.76 2.52 1.27
C GLY A 90 4.02 1.27 0.80
N MET A 91 3.48 1.27 -0.43
CA MET A 91 2.85 0.09 -1.01
C MET A 91 3.83 -1.05 -1.30
N MET A 92 5.06 -0.75 -1.76
CA MET A 92 6.09 -1.78 -1.97
C MET A 92 6.47 -2.47 -0.66
N ILE A 93 6.61 -1.70 0.42
CA ILE A 93 6.91 -2.23 1.75
C ILE A 93 5.75 -3.11 2.23
N ALA A 94 4.51 -2.63 2.13
CA ALA A 94 3.33 -3.42 2.50
C ALA A 94 3.22 -4.72 1.69
N CYS A 95 3.49 -4.66 0.38
CA CYS A 95 3.48 -5.83 -0.49
C CYS A 95 4.55 -6.85 -0.09
N ALA A 96 5.79 -6.41 0.13
CA ALA A 96 6.88 -7.28 0.56
C ALA A 96 6.59 -7.93 1.91
N ALA A 97 6.05 -7.17 2.88
CA ALA A 97 5.64 -7.70 4.17
C ALA A 97 4.51 -8.74 4.01
N LEU A 98 3.51 -8.49 3.16
CA LEU A 98 2.45 -9.48 2.89
C LEU A 98 2.97 -10.78 2.25
N ILE A 99 4.02 -10.70 1.41
CA ILE A 99 4.67 -11.90 0.86
C ILE A 99 5.35 -12.70 1.98
N VAL A 100 6.07 -12.03 2.89
CA VAL A 100 6.69 -12.69 4.05
C VAL A 100 5.63 -13.35 4.93
N TRP A 101 4.51 -12.67 5.19
CA TRP A 101 3.38 -13.22 5.96
C TRP A 101 2.78 -14.43 5.25
N THR A 102 2.57 -14.34 3.94
CA THR A 102 2.09 -15.44 3.12
C THR A 102 2.92 -16.69 3.37
N VAL A 103 4.24 -16.58 3.20
CA VAL A 103 5.17 -17.69 3.39
C VAL A 103 5.13 -18.22 4.82
N ALA A 104 5.22 -17.34 5.82
CA ALA A 104 5.20 -17.73 7.24
C ALA A 104 3.94 -18.54 7.61
N PHE A 105 2.76 -18.10 7.16
CA PHE A 105 1.51 -18.80 7.42
C PHE A 105 1.33 -20.06 6.57
N PHE A 106 1.96 -20.17 5.40
CA PHE A 106 1.92 -21.42 4.62
C PHE A 106 2.68 -22.57 5.30
N TYR A 107 3.74 -22.25 6.07
CA TYR A 107 4.50 -23.22 6.85
C TYR A 107 3.86 -23.57 8.20
N ASP A 108 2.75 -22.91 8.58
CA ASP A 108 2.04 -23.19 9.82
C ASP A 108 1.08 -24.37 9.64
N GLU A 109 1.33 -25.47 10.36
CA GLU A 109 0.52 -26.69 10.29
C GLU A 109 -0.56 -26.72 11.38
N PRO A 110 -1.68 -27.42 11.18
CA PRO A 110 -2.05 -28.23 10.00
C PRO A 110 -2.83 -27.46 8.92
N ARG A 111 -3.25 -26.21 9.20
CA ARG A 111 -4.18 -25.46 8.33
C ARG A 111 -3.75 -24.02 8.03
N GLY A 112 -2.50 -23.66 8.27
CA GLY A 112 -1.99 -22.31 8.02
C GLY A 112 -2.13 -21.85 6.57
N TRP A 113 -2.18 -22.78 5.61
CA TRP A 113 -2.48 -22.49 4.19
C TRP A 113 -3.79 -21.70 3.98
N VAL A 114 -4.78 -21.84 4.88
CA VAL A 114 -6.05 -21.06 4.81
C VAL A 114 -5.80 -19.58 5.04
N THR A 115 -4.89 -19.25 5.96
CA THR A 115 -4.47 -17.87 6.25
C THR A 115 -3.44 -17.41 5.23
N GLY A 116 -2.48 -18.26 4.86
CA GLY A 116 -1.45 -17.98 3.86
C GLY A 116 -2.03 -17.52 2.52
N LYS A 117 -3.04 -18.23 1.99
CA LYS A 117 -3.70 -17.81 0.74
C LYS A 117 -4.39 -16.45 0.84
N ASN A 118 -4.92 -16.07 2.02
CA ASN A 118 -5.54 -14.76 2.21
C ASN A 118 -4.48 -13.66 2.11
N TYR A 119 -3.32 -13.85 2.75
CA TYR A 119 -2.20 -12.93 2.60
C TYR A 119 -1.64 -12.91 1.17
N ALA A 120 -1.66 -14.04 0.46
CA ALA A 120 -1.25 -14.08 -0.95
C ALA A 120 -2.16 -13.23 -1.84
N VAL A 121 -3.48 -13.31 -1.63
CA VAL A 121 -4.45 -12.47 -2.34
C VAL A 121 -4.23 -10.99 -1.99
N LEU A 122 -4.00 -10.67 -0.72
CA LEU A 122 -3.70 -9.30 -0.30
C LEU A 122 -2.40 -8.78 -0.93
N ALA A 123 -1.35 -9.60 -1.03
CA ALA A 123 -0.10 -9.23 -1.70
C ALA A 123 -0.34 -8.94 -3.19
N ALA A 124 -1.13 -9.77 -3.88
CA ALA A 124 -1.50 -9.53 -5.27
C ALA A 124 -2.32 -8.23 -5.43
N MET A 125 -3.25 -7.96 -4.52
CA MET A 125 -4.01 -6.70 -4.50
C MET A 125 -3.13 -5.49 -4.19
N ALA A 126 -2.13 -5.65 -3.31
CA ALA A 126 -1.16 -4.61 -3.02
C ALA A 126 -0.33 -4.29 -4.27
N ALA A 127 0.21 -5.30 -4.96
CA ALA A 127 0.94 -5.14 -6.21
C ALA A 127 0.10 -4.47 -7.31
N PHE A 128 -1.15 -4.89 -7.49
CA PHE A 128 -2.08 -4.26 -8.42
C PHE A 128 -2.38 -2.80 -8.06
N THR A 129 -2.52 -2.51 -6.76
CA THR A 129 -2.72 -1.15 -6.26
C THR A 129 -1.50 -0.28 -6.52
N THR A 130 -0.29 -0.78 -6.27
CA THR A 130 0.98 -0.09 -6.56
C THR A 130 1.05 0.29 -8.03
N TRP A 131 0.73 -0.65 -8.93
CA TRP A 131 0.69 -0.41 -10.37
C TRP A 131 -0.30 0.69 -10.75
N THR A 132 -1.48 0.69 -10.13
CA THR A 132 -2.51 1.71 -10.34
C THR A 132 -2.05 3.09 -9.85
N ILE A 133 -1.39 3.17 -8.69
CA ILE A 133 -0.84 4.41 -8.14
C ILE A 133 0.33 4.93 -9.02
N ALA A 134 1.19 4.04 -9.51
CA ALA A 134 2.33 4.40 -10.35
C ALA A 134 1.90 4.96 -11.72
N ARG A 135 0.77 4.50 -12.27
CA ARG A 135 0.23 4.96 -13.55
C ARG A 135 -0.34 6.39 -13.56
N ASP A 136 -0.46 7.04 -12.41
CA ASP A 136 -0.97 8.42 -12.27
C ASP A 136 -0.21 9.43 -13.17
N THR A 137 1.05 9.17 -13.50
CA THR A 137 1.91 10.06 -14.34
C THR A 137 1.76 9.86 -15.84
N ALA A 138 1.52 8.64 -16.33
CA ALA A 138 1.48 8.32 -17.77
C ALA A 138 0.36 9.06 -18.54
N ARG A 139 -0.55 9.71 -17.79
CA ARG A 139 -1.64 10.51 -18.31
C ARG A 139 -1.43 12.03 -18.15
N ARG A 140 -0.52 12.50 -17.27
CA ARG A 140 -0.21 13.93 -17.11
C ARG A 140 0.69 14.45 -18.23
N GLU A 141 1.69 13.68 -18.66
CA GLU A 141 2.59 14.07 -19.77
C GLU A 141 1.87 14.23 -21.11
N ARG A 142 0.75 13.53 -21.34
CA ARG A 142 -0.01 13.65 -22.61
C ARG A 142 -0.86 14.91 -22.74
N VAL A 143 -1.01 15.73 -21.69
CA VAL A 143 -1.86 16.93 -21.72
C VAL A 143 -1.05 18.21 -21.94
N VAL A 144 0.28 18.16 -21.79
CA VAL A 144 1.18 19.32 -21.99
C VAL A 144 1.83 19.31 -23.38
N ALA A 145 1.52 18.30 -24.21
CA ALA A 145 1.94 18.21 -25.60
C ALA A 145 0.79 18.61 -26.54
N VAL A 146 0.32 19.87 -26.44
CA VAL A 146 -0.42 20.58 -27.51
C VAL A 146 -0.02 22.05 -27.47
#